data_AF-A0A2D4STP9-F1
#
_entry.id   AF-A0A2D4STP9-F1
#
_cell.length_a   1.000
_cell.length_b   1.000
_cell.length_c   1.000
_cell.angle_alpha   90.00
_cell.angle_beta   90.00
_cell.angle_gamma   90.00
#
_symmetry.space_group_name_H-M   'P 1'
#
loop_
_entity.id
_entity.type
_entity.pdbx_description
1 polymer ?
#
loop_
_entity_poly.entity_id
_entity_poly.type
_entity_poly.pdbx_seq_one_letter_code
_entity_poly.pdbx_strand_id
1 'polypeptide(L)'
;ARSIGDSGQGGQVLLSAQAWARAQLNAQNLDVSPIHMGTYRLPNEETVQFVQVLPTALSSKREFSKQSFRKCEQVMPGYYDAPQASSEIFVGFVLISMREELMLYEDIAQEVFSIFQTVLLGDLTKHNGYLCQEEEGTFMVVFSELESAVAFSTEFHASLLSCHWPESLAQTPSSDGLQARIGLFSGVPVEKRPHNTSGRADYFGPVLNRAARMAYAAHSGRTLIPHYLVERFGSELQEKYVLQSVGQHAFKGIDTLFDVDDIALSQTQAPPILSTVTLERFNALLLEGMKGGGPS
;
A
#
# COMPACT_ATOMS: atom_id res chain seq x y z
N ALA A 1 5.08 12.66 27.07
CA ALA A 1 3.82 13.17 27.66
C ALA A 1 3.68 14.69 27.51
N ARG A 2 4.60 15.52 28.03
CA ARG A 2 4.54 17.00 27.88
C ARG A 2 4.55 17.48 26.41
N SER A 3 5.38 16.88 25.55
CA SER A 3 5.46 17.24 24.12
C SER A 3 4.18 16.98 23.31
N ILE A 4 3.40 15.97 23.69
CA ILE A 4 2.14 15.59 23.03
C ILE A 4 1.03 16.60 23.39
N GLY A 5 0.95 16.98 24.68
CA GLY A 5 -0.05 17.93 25.18
C GLY A 5 0.10 19.34 24.60
N ASP A 6 1.33 19.78 24.33
CA ASP A 6 1.62 21.11 23.78
C ASP A 6 1.31 21.24 22.27
N SER A 7 0.99 20.12 21.60
CA SER A 7 0.78 20.08 20.15
C SER A 7 -0.69 20.01 19.73
N GLY A 8 -1.63 19.85 20.66
CA GLY A 8 -3.07 19.75 20.38
C GLY A 8 -3.81 21.10 20.47
N GLN A 9 -4.91 21.24 19.71
CA GLN A 9 -5.88 22.33 19.93
C GLN A 9 -6.97 21.90 20.93
N GLY A 10 -7.63 22.88 21.56
CA GLY A 10 -8.72 22.62 22.51
C GLY A 10 -9.86 21.79 21.92
N GLY A 11 -10.22 20.70 22.59
CA GLY A 11 -11.34 19.82 22.22
C GLY A 11 -10.98 18.62 21.35
N GLN A 12 -9.69 18.31 21.17
CA GLN A 12 -9.23 17.09 20.49
C GLN A 12 -8.51 16.16 21.47
N VAL A 13 -8.61 14.86 21.21
CA VAL A 13 -7.81 13.84 21.89
C VAL A 13 -6.80 13.29 20.88
N LEU A 14 -5.53 13.61 21.08
CA LEU A 14 -4.41 13.10 20.29
C LEU A 14 -3.62 12.11 21.14
N LEU A 15 -3.37 10.93 20.58
CA LEU A 15 -2.62 9.84 21.21
C LEU A 15 -1.49 9.41 20.27
N SER A 16 -0.44 8.80 20.83
CA SER A 16 0.46 7.99 20.02
C SER A 16 -0.25 6.70 19.60
N ALA A 17 0.14 6.11 18.45
CA ALA A 17 -0.41 4.83 18.01
C ALA A 17 -0.27 3.72 19.07
N GLN A 18 0.86 3.69 19.81
CA GLN A 18 1.05 2.75 20.91
C GLN A 18 0.07 2.98 22.08
N ALA A 19 -0.19 4.24 22.44
CA ALA A 19 -1.17 4.57 23.47
C ALA A 19 -2.59 4.23 23.01
N TRP A 20 -2.90 4.46 21.74
CA TRP A 20 -4.17 4.10 21.13
C TRP A 20 -4.40 2.58 21.13
N ALA A 21 -3.41 1.78 20.71
CA ALA A 21 -3.51 0.32 20.74
C ALA A 21 -3.78 -0.21 22.16
N ARG A 22 -3.10 0.35 23.18
CA ARG A 22 -3.36 0.02 24.59
C ARG A 22 -4.74 0.45 25.06
N ALA A 23 -5.24 1.59 24.58
CA ALA A 23 -6.57 2.08 24.91
C ALA A 23 -7.66 1.17 24.30
N GLN A 24 -7.51 0.77 23.03
CA GLN A 24 -8.44 -0.12 22.34
C GLN A 24 -8.64 -1.45 23.07
N LEU A 25 -7.57 -2.06 23.59
CA LEU A 25 -7.65 -3.30 24.37
C LEU A 25 -8.55 -3.18 25.60
N ASN A 26 -8.61 -1.98 26.19
CA ASN A 26 -9.37 -1.70 27.42
C ASN A 26 -10.74 -1.05 27.15
N ALA A 27 -11.03 -0.67 25.90
CA ALA A 27 -12.13 0.20 25.53
C ALA A 27 -13.12 -0.49 24.57
N GLN A 28 -13.55 -1.72 24.91
CA GLN A 28 -14.43 -2.55 24.06
C GLN A 28 -15.79 -1.90 23.69
N ASN A 29 -16.18 -0.78 24.32
CA ASN A 29 -17.49 -0.12 24.12
C ASN A 29 -17.40 1.40 23.85
N LEU A 30 -16.24 1.94 23.48
CA LEU A 30 -16.16 3.36 23.12
C LEU A 30 -16.58 3.57 21.66
N ASP A 31 -17.66 4.33 21.45
CA ASP A 31 -18.10 4.81 20.13
C ASP A 31 -17.19 5.95 19.66
N VAL A 32 -15.99 5.59 19.21
CA VAL A 32 -14.95 6.52 18.74
C VAL A 32 -14.42 6.10 17.38
N SER A 33 -14.08 7.09 16.56
CA SER A 33 -13.43 6.91 15.27
C SER A 33 -11.96 7.33 15.39
N PRO A 34 -11.00 6.42 15.20
CA PRO A 34 -9.60 6.82 15.07
C PRO A 34 -9.36 7.46 13.71
N ILE A 35 -8.51 8.49 13.69
CA ILE A 35 -7.99 9.14 12.49
C ILE A 35 -6.48 9.15 12.56
N HIS A 36 -5.82 8.53 11.59
CA HIS A 36 -4.38 8.54 11.48
C HIS A 36 -3.90 9.93 11.07
N MET A 37 -3.17 10.61 11.93
CA MET A 37 -2.74 11.99 11.68
C MET A 37 -1.42 12.09 10.92
N GLY A 38 -0.70 10.98 10.77
CA GLY A 38 0.63 10.93 10.15
C GLY A 38 1.70 10.49 11.14
N THR A 39 2.92 10.36 10.65
CA THR A 39 4.11 10.14 11.47
C THR A 39 4.92 11.42 11.49
N TYR A 40 5.36 11.83 12.67
CA TYR A 40 6.07 13.08 12.88
C TYR A 40 7.38 12.84 13.59
N ARG A 41 8.43 13.51 13.13
CA ARG A 41 9.70 13.64 13.82
C ARG A 41 9.60 14.77 14.83
N LEU A 42 9.80 14.43 16.09
CA LEU A 42 9.80 15.34 17.23
C LEU A 42 11.17 16.05 17.35
N PRO A 43 11.28 17.15 18.12
CA PRO A 43 12.55 17.86 18.33
C PRO A 43 13.69 17.03 18.95
N ASN A 44 13.37 15.89 19.55
CA ASN A 44 14.34 14.93 20.09
C ASN A 44 14.72 13.84 19.07
N GLU A 45 14.42 14.04 17.77
CA GLU A 45 14.64 13.10 16.66
C GLU A 45 13.82 11.80 16.72
N GLU A 46 13.00 11.63 17.75
CA GLU A 46 12.09 10.48 17.87
C GLU A 46 10.93 10.62 16.88
N THR A 47 10.57 9.52 16.22
CA THR A 47 9.41 9.47 15.33
C THR A 47 8.19 8.93 16.07
N VAL A 48 7.07 9.65 15.97
CA VAL A 48 5.82 9.28 16.63
C VAL A 48 4.68 9.32 15.62
N GLN A 49 3.96 8.21 15.53
CA GLN A 49 2.71 8.11 14.81
C GLN A 49 1.58 8.65 15.69
N PHE A 50 0.87 9.67 15.20
CA PHE A 50 -0.25 10.28 15.92
C PHE A 50 -1.59 9.74 15.44
N VAL A 51 -2.48 9.46 16.39
CA VAL A 51 -3.87 9.08 16.16
C VAL A 51 -4.75 10.09 16.88
N GLN A 52 -5.66 10.71 16.14
CA GLN A 52 -6.74 11.49 16.71
C GLN A 52 -7.92 10.56 17.01
N VAL A 53 -8.49 10.68 18.20
CA VAL A 53 -9.65 9.89 18.62
C VAL A 53 -10.79 10.86 18.91
N LEU A 54 -11.88 10.72 18.16
CA LEU A 54 -13.08 11.54 18.34
C LEU A 54 -14.30 10.64 18.57
N PRO A 55 -15.26 11.06 19.42
CA PRO A 55 -16.57 10.43 19.43
C PRO A 55 -17.17 10.43 18.01
N THR A 56 -17.77 9.32 17.58
CA THR A 56 -18.32 9.17 16.22
C THR A 56 -19.33 10.27 15.87
N ALA A 57 -20.10 10.75 16.86
CA ALA A 57 -21.04 11.86 16.69
C ALA A 57 -20.39 13.22 16.33
N LEU A 58 -19.08 13.37 16.52
CA LEU A 58 -18.30 14.58 16.25
C LEU A 58 -17.33 14.45 15.07
N SER A 59 -17.03 13.22 14.62
CA SER A 59 -16.03 12.96 13.57
C SER A 59 -16.41 13.59 12.22
N SER A 60 -17.70 13.66 11.91
CA SER A 60 -18.23 14.27 10.67
C SER A 60 -18.50 15.77 10.77
N LYS A 61 -18.48 16.36 11.98
CA LYS A 61 -18.93 17.74 12.24
C LYS A 61 -17.80 18.76 12.36
N ARG A 62 -16.56 18.30 12.49
CA ARG A 62 -15.40 19.18 12.59
C ARG A 62 -14.36 18.73 11.57
N GLU A 63 -14.21 19.51 10.51
CA GLU A 63 -13.02 19.48 9.68
C GLU A 63 -11.86 19.99 10.55
N PHE A 64 -11.25 19.10 11.32
CA PHE A 64 -9.96 19.38 11.93
C PHE A 64 -8.93 19.36 10.79
N SER A 65 -8.82 20.50 10.10
CA SER A 65 -7.90 20.71 8.98
C SER A 65 -6.49 20.27 9.34
N LYS A 66 -5.71 19.82 8.33
CA LYS A 66 -4.28 19.47 8.40
C LYS A 66 -3.57 20.24 9.51
N GLN A 67 -3.40 19.60 10.67
CA GLN A 67 -2.78 20.23 11.81
C GLN A 67 -1.28 20.15 11.62
N SER A 68 -0.64 21.31 11.46
CA SER A 68 0.79 21.39 11.69
C SER A 68 1.01 21.28 13.21
N PHE A 69 1.43 20.10 13.67
CA PHE A 69 1.95 19.93 15.03
C PHE A 69 3.13 20.89 15.17
N ARG A 70 2.98 21.92 16.01
CA ARG A 70 4.00 22.97 16.13
C ARG A 70 5.35 22.33 16.49
N LYS A 71 6.42 22.71 15.77
CA LYS A 71 7.81 22.24 15.97
C LYS A 71 8.06 20.75 15.63
N CYS A 72 7.14 20.08 14.95
CA CYS A 72 7.36 18.71 14.47
C CYS A 72 7.37 18.69 12.94
N GLU A 73 8.24 17.88 12.35
CA GLU A 73 8.27 17.65 10.91
C GLU A 73 7.45 16.41 10.59
N GLN A 74 6.53 16.52 9.62
CA GLN A 74 5.80 15.35 9.15
C GLN A 74 6.70 14.50 8.25
N VAL A 75 6.92 13.25 8.62
CA VAL A 75 7.75 12.30 7.87
C VAL A 75 6.91 11.28 7.09
N MET A 76 5.66 11.05 7.49
CA MET A 76 4.72 10.23 6.72
C MET A 76 3.30 10.83 6.71
N PRO A 77 2.56 10.67 5.60
CA PRO A 77 1.23 11.25 5.45
C PRO A 77 0.18 10.66 6.39
N GLY A 78 -0.79 11.48 6.78
CA GLY A 78 -2.00 11.12 7.51
C GLY A 78 -3.24 10.98 6.62
N TYR A 79 -4.38 10.64 7.23
CA TYR A 79 -5.68 10.50 6.56
C TYR A 79 -6.06 11.72 5.68
N TYR A 80 -5.79 12.92 6.18
CA TYR A 80 -6.07 14.18 5.49
C TYR A 80 -5.09 14.50 4.36
N ASP A 81 -3.96 13.80 4.28
CA ASP A 81 -2.99 13.92 3.19
C ASP A 81 -3.29 12.96 2.04
N ALA A 82 -4.07 11.91 2.29
CA ALA A 82 -4.42 10.92 1.27
C ALA A 82 -5.26 11.55 0.13
N PRO A 83 -5.10 11.10 -1.13
CA PRO A 83 -5.85 11.57 -2.30
C PRO A 83 -7.37 11.70 -2.06
N GLN A 84 -8.02 12.65 -2.70
CA GLN A 84 -9.47 12.85 -2.51
C GLN A 84 -10.27 11.86 -3.36
N ALA A 85 -11.44 11.43 -2.85
CA ALA A 85 -12.33 10.53 -3.60
C ALA A 85 -13.11 11.22 -4.73
N SER A 86 -13.04 12.55 -4.82
CA SER A 86 -13.73 13.34 -5.85
C SER A 86 -12.98 13.42 -7.19
N SER A 87 -11.76 12.89 -7.27
CA SER A 87 -10.93 12.88 -8.47
C SER A 87 -10.45 11.46 -8.79
N GLU A 88 -9.92 11.27 -10.01
CA GLU A 88 -9.20 10.04 -10.35
C GLU A 88 -8.01 9.86 -9.39
N ILE A 89 -7.82 8.64 -8.93
CA ILE A 89 -6.66 8.21 -8.15
C ILE A 89 -5.99 7.02 -8.86
N PHE A 90 -4.74 6.78 -8.53
CA PHE A 90 -3.99 5.61 -8.98
C PHE A 90 -3.82 4.67 -7.80
N VAL A 91 -4.43 3.50 -7.86
CA VAL A 91 -4.41 2.48 -6.82
C VAL A 91 -3.35 1.44 -7.17
N GLY A 92 -2.49 1.13 -6.21
CA GLY A 92 -1.53 0.05 -6.29
C GLY A 92 -1.80 -1.02 -5.23
N PHE A 93 -1.76 -2.28 -5.64
CA PHE A 93 -1.63 -3.41 -4.71
C PHE A 93 -0.23 -3.97 -4.82
N VAL A 94 0.42 -4.19 -3.68
CA VAL A 94 1.76 -4.77 -3.56
C VAL A 94 1.66 -6.04 -2.75
N LEU A 95 2.07 -7.17 -3.32
CA LEU A 95 2.02 -8.48 -2.67
C LEU A 95 3.44 -9.02 -2.49
N ILE A 96 3.75 -9.52 -1.29
CA ILE A 96 5.00 -10.22 -1.04
C ILE A 96 4.96 -11.58 -1.75
N SER A 97 5.99 -11.88 -2.53
CA SER A 97 6.13 -13.19 -3.19
C SER A 97 6.64 -14.24 -2.20
N MET A 98 6.19 -15.49 -2.37
CA MET A 98 6.58 -16.64 -1.52
C MET A 98 6.30 -16.43 -0.02
N ARG A 99 5.26 -15.65 0.31
CA ARG A 99 4.94 -15.29 1.69
C ARG A 99 4.61 -16.54 2.50
N GLU A 100 3.74 -17.41 2.00
CA GLU A 100 3.28 -18.61 2.70
C GLU A 100 4.43 -19.57 3.01
N GLU A 101 5.38 -19.69 2.08
CA GLU A 101 6.59 -20.49 2.26
C GLU A 101 7.52 -19.87 3.30
N LEU A 102 7.66 -18.54 3.32
CA LEU A 102 8.48 -17.85 4.31
C LEU A 102 7.88 -17.93 5.72
N MET A 103 6.55 -17.94 5.84
CA MET A 103 5.86 -18.09 7.13
C MET A 103 6.16 -19.43 7.84
N LEU A 104 6.74 -20.41 7.16
CA LEU A 104 7.28 -21.64 7.78
C LEU A 104 8.51 -21.36 8.67
N TYR A 105 9.10 -20.17 8.57
CA TYR A 105 10.26 -19.69 9.31
C TYR A 105 9.89 -18.41 10.07
N GLU A 106 8.98 -18.51 11.04
CA GLU A 106 8.28 -17.38 11.67
C GLU A 106 9.21 -16.24 12.14
N ASP A 107 10.30 -16.55 12.85
CA ASP A 107 11.26 -15.55 13.34
C ASP A 107 11.95 -14.81 12.19
N ILE A 108 12.31 -15.53 11.11
CA ILE A 108 12.93 -14.96 9.90
C ILE A 108 11.90 -14.12 9.15
N ALA A 109 10.67 -14.63 9.01
CA ALA A 109 9.59 -13.93 8.32
C ALA A 109 9.29 -12.58 8.98
N GLN A 110 9.25 -12.52 10.32
CA GLN A 110 8.99 -11.29 11.05
C GLN A 110 10.06 -10.22 10.78
N GLU A 111 11.34 -10.58 10.86
CA GLU A 111 12.45 -9.66 10.57
C GLU A 111 12.42 -9.19 9.11
N VAL A 112 12.26 -10.13 8.19
CA VAL A 112 12.28 -9.87 6.74
C VAL A 112 11.09 -9.01 6.30
N PHE A 113 9.88 -9.26 6.82
CA PHE A 113 8.72 -8.41 6.53
C PHE A 113 8.86 -7.01 7.10
N SER A 114 9.50 -6.85 8.26
CA SER A 114 9.82 -5.53 8.81
C SER A 114 10.76 -4.75 7.89
N ILE A 115 11.77 -5.41 7.32
CA ILE A 115 12.69 -4.80 6.33
C ILE A 115 11.92 -4.44 5.05
N PHE A 116 11.12 -5.38 4.52
CA PHE A 116 10.29 -5.14 3.33
C PHE A 116 9.37 -3.92 3.51
N GLN A 117 8.67 -3.84 4.66
CA GLN A 117 7.79 -2.72 4.98
C GLN A 117 8.57 -1.40 5.09
N THR A 118 9.77 -1.42 5.67
CA THR A 118 10.63 -0.23 5.76
C THR A 118 11.01 0.28 4.37
N VAL A 119 11.42 -0.61 3.46
CA VAL A 119 11.74 -0.26 2.06
C VAL A 119 10.49 0.29 1.35
N LEU A 120 9.34 -0.40 1.51
CA LEU A 120 8.07 0.01 0.90
C LEU A 120 7.68 1.42 1.34
N LEU A 121 7.71 1.70 2.64
CA LEU A 121 7.33 3.00 3.17
C LEU A 121 8.31 4.12 2.77
N GLY A 122 9.60 3.80 2.68
CA GLY A 122 10.63 4.72 2.18
C GLY A 122 10.37 5.16 0.74
N ASP A 123 10.21 4.21 -0.17
CA ASP A 123 9.96 4.50 -1.58
C ASP A 123 8.57 5.12 -1.80
N LEU A 124 7.57 4.67 -1.04
CA LEU A 124 6.23 5.25 -1.11
C LEU A 124 6.25 6.73 -0.72
N THR A 125 6.96 7.08 0.35
CA THR A 125 7.12 8.48 0.78
C THR A 125 7.90 9.30 -0.24
N LYS A 126 8.98 8.74 -0.80
CA LYS A 126 9.79 9.38 -1.84
C LYS A 126 8.96 9.78 -3.07
N HIS A 127 7.96 8.96 -3.41
CA HIS A 127 7.09 9.15 -4.57
C HIS A 127 5.71 9.72 -4.24
N ASN A 128 5.55 10.40 -3.09
CA ASN A 128 4.29 11.05 -2.68
C ASN A 128 3.08 10.09 -2.62
N GLY A 129 3.33 8.81 -2.36
CA GLY A 129 2.29 7.81 -2.18
C GLY A 129 1.74 7.76 -0.77
N TYR A 130 0.56 7.15 -0.64
CA TYR A 130 -0.13 6.96 0.63
C TYR A 130 -0.39 5.49 0.89
N LEU A 131 -0.02 5.00 2.07
CA LEU A 131 -0.37 3.65 2.53
C LEU A 131 -1.77 3.68 3.16
N CYS A 132 -2.71 2.98 2.53
CA CYS A 132 -4.08 2.82 3.03
C CYS A 132 -4.15 1.70 4.05
N GLN A 133 -3.72 0.50 3.64
CA GLN A 133 -3.89 -0.71 4.41
C GLN A 133 -2.74 -1.69 4.15
N GLU A 134 -2.44 -2.46 5.18
CA GLU A 134 -1.64 -3.67 5.12
C GLU A 134 -2.46 -4.78 5.75
N GLU A 135 -2.66 -5.86 5.00
CA GLU A 135 -3.37 -7.05 5.45
C GLU A 135 -2.67 -8.29 4.89
N GLU A 136 -2.18 -9.15 5.77
CA GLU A 136 -1.53 -10.42 5.41
C GLU A 136 -0.43 -10.29 4.33
N GLY A 137 0.44 -9.28 4.44
CA GLY A 137 1.51 -9.05 3.46
C GLY A 137 1.04 -8.53 2.09
N THR A 138 -0.22 -8.10 2.00
CA THR A 138 -0.78 -7.33 0.90
C THR A 138 -0.92 -5.88 1.33
N PHE A 139 -0.33 -4.97 0.56
CA PHE A 139 -0.36 -3.54 0.82
C PHE A 139 -1.20 -2.83 -0.24
N MET A 140 -2.17 -2.03 0.21
CA MET A 140 -2.89 -1.11 -0.65
C MET A 140 -2.30 0.29 -0.52
N VAL A 141 -1.79 0.80 -1.63
CA VAL A 141 -1.20 2.13 -1.76
C VAL A 141 -1.97 2.96 -2.78
N VAL A 142 -1.98 4.28 -2.63
CA VAL A 142 -2.65 5.18 -3.57
C VAL A 142 -1.80 6.41 -3.87
N PHE A 143 -1.96 6.95 -5.07
CA PHE A 143 -1.27 8.13 -5.57
C PHE A 143 -2.25 9.08 -6.24
N SER A 144 -1.93 10.37 -6.23
CA SER A 144 -2.66 11.41 -6.98
C SER A 144 -2.24 11.49 -8.45
N GLU A 145 -1.05 10.99 -8.79
CA GLU A 145 -0.42 11.15 -10.11
C GLU A 145 0.08 9.80 -10.65
N LEU A 146 0.04 9.64 -11.98
CA LEU A 146 0.45 8.42 -12.67
C LEU A 146 1.97 8.21 -12.56
N GLU A 147 2.71 9.29 -12.75
CA GLU A 147 4.16 9.37 -12.69
C GLU A 147 4.68 8.84 -11.36
N SER A 148 4.05 9.28 -10.25
CA SER A 148 4.35 8.82 -8.90
C SER A 148 4.10 7.32 -8.71
N ALA A 149 2.96 6.81 -9.18
CA ALA A 149 2.63 5.39 -9.04
C ALA A 149 3.60 4.49 -9.83
N VAL A 150 3.91 4.88 -11.07
CA VAL A 150 4.86 4.18 -11.95
C VAL A 150 6.28 4.25 -11.37
N ALA A 151 6.72 5.43 -10.92
CA ALA A 151 8.04 5.62 -10.32
C ALA A 151 8.21 4.83 -9.03
N PHE A 152 7.22 4.83 -8.15
CA PHE A 152 7.19 3.97 -6.96
C PHE A 152 7.32 2.50 -7.33
N SER A 153 6.44 2.00 -8.19
CA SER A 153 6.35 0.56 -8.47
C SER A 153 7.65 -0.01 -9.04
N THR A 154 8.33 0.77 -9.86
CA THR A 154 9.55 0.36 -10.56
C THR A 154 10.80 0.55 -9.69
N GLU A 155 10.89 1.65 -8.94
CA GLU A 155 11.98 1.85 -7.99
C GLU A 155 11.89 0.89 -6.80
N PHE A 156 10.70 0.56 -6.32
CA PHE A 156 10.52 -0.40 -5.23
C PHE A 156 11.08 -1.79 -5.57
N HIS A 157 10.87 -2.28 -6.80
CA HIS A 157 11.53 -3.52 -7.26
C HIS A 157 13.06 -3.40 -7.23
N ALA A 158 13.61 -2.27 -7.66
CA ALA A 158 15.06 -2.03 -7.63
C ALA A 158 15.60 -1.96 -6.19
N SER A 159 14.88 -1.29 -5.29
CA SER A 159 15.23 -1.21 -3.87
C SER A 159 15.26 -2.58 -3.22
N LEU A 160 14.28 -3.46 -3.48
CA LEU A 160 14.27 -4.83 -2.97
C LEU A 160 15.46 -5.67 -3.47
N LEU A 161 15.86 -5.50 -4.73
CA LEU A 161 17.03 -6.18 -5.31
C LEU A 161 18.35 -5.70 -4.69
N SER A 162 18.43 -4.43 -4.29
CA SER A 162 19.62 -3.84 -3.66
C SER A 162 19.60 -3.90 -2.12
N CYS A 163 18.53 -4.43 -1.54
CA CYS A 163 18.32 -4.47 -0.11
C CYS A 163 19.29 -5.45 0.57
N HIS A 164 19.78 -5.06 1.75
CA HIS A 164 20.60 -5.93 2.58
C HIS A 164 19.69 -6.80 3.44
N TRP A 165 19.38 -7.99 2.94
CA TRP A 165 18.60 -8.99 3.66
C TRP A 165 19.41 -9.64 4.78
N PRO A 166 18.76 -10.08 5.89
CA PRO A 166 19.46 -10.74 6.98
C PRO A 166 20.05 -12.07 6.50
N GLU A 167 21.24 -12.44 7.00
CA GLU A 167 21.92 -13.69 6.61
C GLU A 167 21.06 -14.94 6.86
N SER A 168 20.15 -14.88 7.84
CA SER A 168 19.18 -15.92 8.15
C SER A 168 18.27 -16.26 6.97
N LEU A 169 17.97 -15.30 6.08
CA LEU A 169 17.12 -15.50 4.91
C LEU A 169 17.70 -16.55 3.95
N ALA A 170 19.02 -16.74 3.92
CA ALA A 170 19.68 -17.76 3.10
C ALA A 170 19.25 -19.21 3.41
N GLN A 171 18.57 -19.44 4.54
CA GLN A 171 18.05 -20.74 4.96
C GLN A 171 16.64 -21.03 4.42
N THR A 172 16.06 -20.08 3.69
CA THR A 172 14.68 -20.12 3.20
C THR A 172 14.64 -20.24 1.68
N PRO A 173 13.47 -20.56 1.09
CA PRO A 173 13.28 -20.53 -0.37
C PRO A 173 13.51 -19.14 -1.00
N SER A 174 13.55 -18.08 -0.20
CA SER A 174 13.78 -16.70 -0.63
C SER A 174 15.22 -16.24 -0.35
N SER A 175 16.20 -17.16 -0.44
CA SER A 175 17.62 -16.89 -0.14
C SER A 175 18.21 -15.71 -0.91
N ASP A 176 17.68 -15.43 -2.10
CA ASP A 176 18.13 -14.33 -2.98
C ASP A 176 17.43 -12.99 -2.68
N GLY A 177 16.66 -12.92 -1.60
CA GLY A 177 15.86 -11.75 -1.22
C GLY A 177 14.37 -11.89 -1.55
N LEU A 178 13.58 -10.97 -1.01
CA LEU A 178 12.16 -10.90 -1.33
C LEU A 178 11.89 -10.14 -2.62
N GLN A 179 10.85 -10.58 -3.32
CA GLN A 179 10.30 -9.91 -4.49
C GLN A 179 8.84 -9.53 -4.23
N ALA A 180 8.39 -8.46 -4.88
CA ALA A 180 7.01 -8.04 -4.85
C ALA A 180 6.29 -8.36 -6.16
N ARG A 181 4.96 -8.44 -6.11
CA ARG A 181 4.10 -8.41 -7.29
C ARG A 181 3.24 -7.17 -7.18
N ILE A 182 3.24 -6.33 -8.21
CA ILE A 182 2.54 -5.05 -8.17
C ILE A 182 1.50 -4.98 -9.27
N GLY A 183 0.34 -4.44 -8.94
CA GLY A 183 -0.72 -4.13 -9.90
C GLY A 183 -1.19 -2.71 -9.70
N LEU A 184 -1.16 -1.90 -10.77
CA LEU A 184 -1.67 -0.54 -10.75
C LEU A 184 -2.95 -0.44 -11.58
N PHE A 185 -3.87 0.41 -11.14
CA PHE A 185 -5.08 0.74 -11.87
C PHE A 185 -5.53 2.17 -11.52
N SER A 186 -6.20 2.87 -12.45
CA SER A 186 -6.73 4.21 -12.17
C SER A 186 -8.26 4.25 -12.21
N GLY A 187 -8.82 5.19 -11.45
CA GLY A 187 -10.26 5.43 -11.47
C GLY A 187 -10.71 6.34 -10.34
N VAL A 188 -11.98 6.74 -10.39
CA VAL A 188 -12.59 7.51 -9.30
C VAL A 188 -13.17 6.52 -8.29
N PRO A 189 -12.74 6.55 -7.02
CA PRO A 189 -13.31 5.70 -5.98
C PRO A 189 -14.73 6.17 -5.65
N VAL A 190 -15.57 5.27 -5.16
CA VAL A 190 -16.95 5.58 -4.74
C VAL A 190 -16.96 6.34 -3.43
N GLU A 191 -16.06 5.97 -2.51
CA GLU A 191 -16.00 6.53 -1.17
C GLU A 191 -14.57 6.50 -0.63
N LYS A 192 -14.24 7.47 0.24
CA LYS A 192 -13.07 7.48 1.12
C LYS A 192 -13.56 7.65 2.56
N ARG A 193 -13.17 6.72 3.45
CA ARG A 193 -13.50 6.79 4.88
C ARG A 193 -12.32 6.31 5.73
N PRO A 194 -12.26 6.65 7.03
CA PRO A 194 -11.21 6.13 7.90
C PRO A 194 -11.38 4.62 8.12
N HIS A 195 -10.28 3.87 8.06
CA HIS A 195 -10.27 2.46 8.43
C HIS A 195 -10.52 2.31 9.95
N ASN A 196 -11.39 1.36 10.33
CA ASN A 196 -11.94 1.27 11.69
C ASN A 196 -10.87 1.11 12.79
N THR A 197 -9.75 0.44 12.49
CA THR A 197 -8.70 0.17 13.49
C THR A 197 -7.54 1.16 13.40
N SER A 198 -7.00 1.35 12.20
CA SER A 198 -5.78 2.15 11.94
C SER A 198 -6.07 3.64 11.76
N GLY A 199 -7.30 4.02 11.42
CA GLY A 199 -7.70 5.39 11.11
C GLY A 199 -7.10 5.95 9.81
N ARG A 200 -6.40 5.12 9.02
CA ARG A 200 -5.88 5.49 7.69
C ARG A 200 -7.01 5.67 6.69
N ALA A 201 -6.76 6.38 5.60
CA ALA A 201 -7.76 6.51 4.54
C ALA A 201 -7.93 5.15 3.85
N ASP A 202 -9.17 4.72 3.76
CA ASP A 202 -9.59 3.53 3.05
C ASP A 202 -10.56 3.92 1.94
N TYR A 203 -10.43 3.27 0.79
CA TYR A 203 -11.16 3.60 -0.42
C TYR A 203 -12.08 2.45 -0.81
N PHE A 204 -13.19 2.75 -1.47
CA PHE A 204 -14.15 1.74 -1.89
C PHE A 204 -14.53 1.93 -3.35
N GLY A 205 -14.83 0.82 -4.03
CA GLY A 205 -15.33 0.82 -5.39
C GLY A 205 -14.58 -0.12 -6.35
N PRO A 206 -15.06 -0.24 -7.60
CA PRO A 206 -14.55 -1.22 -8.56
C PRO A 206 -13.05 -1.05 -8.91
N VAL A 207 -12.52 0.18 -8.82
CA VAL A 207 -11.11 0.48 -9.13
C VAL A 207 -10.14 -0.33 -8.26
N LEU A 208 -10.47 -0.54 -6.97
CA LEU A 208 -9.65 -1.31 -6.05
C LEU A 208 -9.57 -2.78 -6.43
N ASN A 209 -10.74 -3.38 -6.72
CA ASN A 209 -10.82 -4.78 -7.13
C ASN A 209 -10.01 -5.03 -8.41
N ARG A 210 -10.02 -4.08 -9.36
CA ARG A 210 -9.23 -4.17 -10.60
C ARG A 210 -7.73 -4.11 -10.32
N ALA A 211 -7.28 -3.15 -9.49
CA ALA A 211 -5.87 -3.03 -9.09
C ALA A 211 -5.36 -4.30 -8.39
N ALA A 212 -6.15 -4.82 -7.45
CA ALA A 212 -5.82 -6.07 -6.75
C ALA A 212 -5.67 -7.23 -7.75
N ARG A 213 -6.61 -7.39 -8.69
CA ARG A 213 -6.57 -8.47 -9.70
C ARG A 213 -5.35 -8.35 -10.61
N MET A 214 -4.96 -7.14 -11.00
CA MET A 214 -3.68 -6.90 -11.70
C MET A 214 -2.50 -7.44 -10.89
N ALA A 215 -2.45 -7.13 -9.59
CA ALA A 215 -1.33 -7.52 -8.72
C ALA A 215 -1.28 -9.03 -8.46
N TYR A 216 -2.44 -9.70 -8.37
CA TYR A 216 -2.52 -11.16 -8.25
C TYR A 216 -2.11 -11.88 -9.55
N ALA A 217 -2.29 -11.24 -10.71
CA ALA A 217 -1.88 -11.78 -12.01
C ALA A 217 -0.40 -11.52 -12.33
N ALA A 218 0.23 -10.55 -11.66
CA ALA A 218 1.64 -10.26 -11.80
C ALA A 218 2.51 -11.42 -11.31
N HIS A 219 3.66 -11.64 -11.94
CA HIS A 219 4.70 -12.53 -11.42
C HIS A 219 5.59 -11.76 -10.43
N SER A 220 6.44 -12.49 -9.69
CA SER A 220 7.42 -11.89 -8.78
C SER A 220 8.38 -10.94 -9.53
N GLY A 221 8.61 -9.76 -8.97
CA GLY A 221 9.42 -8.70 -9.58
C GLY A 221 8.78 -8.00 -10.78
N ARG A 222 7.44 -8.05 -10.90
CA ARG A 222 6.68 -7.44 -12.00
C ARG A 222 5.73 -6.37 -11.52
N THR A 223 5.43 -5.43 -12.41
CA THR A 223 4.35 -4.46 -12.24
C THR A 223 3.45 -4.52 -13.45
N LEU A 224 2.19 -4.89 -13.25
CA LEU A 224 1.18 -4.89 -14.31
C LEU A 224 0.31 -3.63 -14.24
N ILE A 225 0.09 -3.01 -15.40
CA ILE A 225 -0.79 -1.85 -15.56
C ILE A 225 -1.70 -2.04 -16.77
N PRO A 226 -2.89 -1.42 -16.82
CA PRO A 226 -3.72 -1.46 -18.01
C PRO A 226 -3.12 -0.57 -19.12
N HIS A 227 -3.24 -1.02 -20.38
CA HIS A 227 -2.65 -0.36 -21.55
C HIS A 227 -3.06 1.11 -21.69
N TYR A 228 -4.31 1.44 -21.37
CA TYR A 228 -4.78 2.83 -21.47
C TYR A 228 -4.01 3.80 -20.56
N LEU A 229 -3.30 3.32 -19.52
CA LEU A 229 -2.41 4.16 -18.73
C LEU A 229 -1.08 4.41 -19.44
N VAL A 230 -0.57 3.42 -20.18
CA VAL A 230 0.62 3.57 -21.03
C VAL A 230 0.39 4.61 -22.11
N GLU A 231 -0.81 4.65 -22.70
CA GLU A 231 -1.18 5.66 -23.70
C GLU A 231 -1.11 7.10 -23.17
N ARG A 232 -1.17 7.28 -21.84
CA ARG A 232 -1.03 8.59 -21.18
C ARG A 232 0.43 8.97 -20.89
N PHE A 233 1.40 8.08 -21.16
CA PHE A 233 2.80 8.35 -20.87
C PHE A 233 3.31 9.45 -21.80
N GLY A 234 3.87 10.52 -21.21
CA GLY A 234 4.70 11.47 -21.95
C GLY A 234 6.01 10.83 -22.42
N SER A 235 6.72 11.52 -23.32
CA SER A 235 8.01 11.06 -23.87
C SER A 235 9.04 10.70 -22.81
N GLU A 236 9.08 11.47 -21.71
CA GLU A 236 10.01 11.22 -20.59
C GLU A 236 9.79 9.85 -19.92
N LEU A 237 8.53 9.44 -19.73
CA LEU A 237 8.22 8.13 -19.15
C LEU A 237 8.53 7.00 -20.13
N GLN A 238 8.29 7.20 -21.43
CA GLN A 238 8.58 6.20 -22.46
C GLN A 238 10.09 5.93 -22.61
N GLU A 239 10.95 6.92 -22.38
CA GLU A 239 12.39 6.72 -22.37
C GLU A 239 12.87 6.03 -21.09
N LYS A 240 12.24 6.35 -19.96
CA LYS A 240 12.63 5.85 -18.63
C LYS A 240 12.21 4.40 -18.36
N TYR A 241 11.12 3.95 -18.99
CA TYR A 241 10.52 2.64 -18.73
C TYR A 241 10.45 1.78 -19.98
N VAL A 242 10.77 0.49 -19.82
CA VAL A 242 10.50 -0.53 -20.83
C VAL A 242 9.09 -1.07 -20.60
N LEU A 243 8.31 -1.07 -21.68
CA LEU A 243 6.93 -1.52 -21.72
C LEU A 243 6.87 -2.80 -22.53
N GLN A 244 6.21 -3.82 -21.99
CA GLN A 244 5.99 -5.07 -22.70
C GLN A 244 4.51 -5.45 -22.61
N SER A 245 3.84 -5.53 -23.76
CA SER A 245 2.46 -5.99 -23.81
C SER A 245 2.36 -7.46 -23.38
N VAL A 246 1.47 -7.71 -22.43
CA VAL A 246 1.14 -9.03 -21.87
C VAL A 246 -0.15 -9.58 -22.53
N GLY A 247 -0.79 -8.79 -23.39
CA GLY A 247 -2.02 -9.14 -24.11
C GLY A 247 -3.31 -8.84 -23.34
N GLN A 248 -4.42 -9.41 -23.80
CA GLN A 248 -5.75 -9.21 -23.21
C GLN A 248 -6.07 -10.23 -22.13
N HIS A 249 -6.56 -9.73 -20.98
CA HIS A 249 -6.89 -10.55 -19.81
C HIS A 249 -8.28 -10.24 -19.28
N ALA A 250 -9.01 -11.29 -18.90
CA ALA A 250 -10.23 -11.19 -18.10
C ALA A 250 -9.88 -11.47 -16.64
N PHE A 251 -10.48 -10.72 -15.72
CA PHE A 251 -10.29 -10.93 -14.28
C PHE A 251 -11.57 -11.47 -13.63
N LYS A 252 -11.44 -12.37 -12.66
CA LYS A 252 -12.61 -12.94 -11.96
C LYS A 252 -13.49 -11.84 -11.36
N GLY A 253 -14.78 -11.91 -11.69
CA GLY A 253 -15.79 -10.95 -11.22
C GLY A 253 -15.78 -9.63 -11.98
N ILE A 254 -15.09 -9.54 -13.13
CA ILE A 254 -15.07 -8.36 -13.99
C ILE A 254 -15.36 -8.81 -15.43
N ASP A 255 -16.51 -8.40 -15.96
CA ASP A 255 -16.98 -8.76 -17.31
C ASP A 255 -16.29 -7.95 -18.43
N THR A 256 -15.09 -7.44 -18.17
CA THR A 256 -14.34 -6.56 -19.06
C THR A 256 -12.96 -7.16 -19.30
N LEU A 257 -12.56 -7.23 -20.58
CA LEU A 257 -11.19 -7.53 -20.98
C LEU A 257 -10.33 -6.28 -20.86
N PHE A 258 -9.11 -6.43 -20.37
CA PHE A 258 -8.11 -5.37 -20.34
C PHE A 258 -6.90 -5.78 -21.15
N ASP A 259 -6.45 -4.90 -22.05
CA ASP A 259 -5.08 -4.93 -22.55
C ASP A 259 -4.15 -4.58 -21.38
N VAL A 260 -3.13 -5.40 -21.14
CA VAL A 260 -2.22 -5.29 -20.00
C VAL A 260 -0.79 -5.16 -20.48
N ASP A 261 -0.03 -4.29 -19.82
CA ASP A 261 1.41 -4.13 -20.02
C ASP A 261 2.16 -4.42 -18.71
N ASP A 262 3.34 -5.04 -18.85
CA ASP A 262 4.36 -5.14 -17.82
C ASP A 262 5.31 -3.93 -17.96
N ILE A 263 5.64 -3.32 -16.83
CA ILE A 263 6.52 -2.15 -16.79
C ILE A 263 7.76 -2.42 -15.96
N ALA A 264 8.92 -2.06 -16.51
CA ALA A 264 10.22 -2.18 -15.84
C ALA A 264 11.08 -0.92 -16.11
N LEU A 265 12.11 -0.69 -15.28
CA LEU A 265 13.11 0.33 -15.57
C LEU A 265 13.90 -0.08 -16.82
N SER A 266 14.18 0.87 -17.72
CA SER A 266 14.96 0.56 -18.93
C SER A 266 16.37 0.01 -18.66
N GLN A 267 16.89 0.21 -17.46
CA GLN A 267 18.20 -0.27 -17.02
C GLN A 267 18.16 -1.67 -16.42
N THR A 268 16.98 -2.25 -16.15
CA THR A 268 16.84 -3.59 -15.60
C THR A 268 16.40 -4.57 -16.68
N GLN A 269 17.09 -5.72 -16.80
CA GLN A 269 16.57 -6.80 -17.63
C GLN A 269 15.31 -7.36 -16.99
N ALA A 270 14.17 -7.16 -17.66
CA ALA A 270 12.94 -7.79 -17.26
C ALA A 270 13.08 -9.32 -17.46
N PRO A 271 12.89 -10.18 -16.44
CA PRO A 271 12.67 -11.61 -16.65
C PRO A 271 11.62 -11.85 -17.74
N PRO A 272 11.74 -12.95 -18.50
CA PRO A 272 10.77 -13.28 -19.53
C PRO A 272 9.37 -13.37 -18.92
N ILE A 273 8.39 -12.78 -19.59
CA ILE A 273 6.98 -13.00 -19.27
C ILE A 273 6.75 -14.51 -19.37
N LEU A 274 6.46 -15.16 -18.24
CA LEU A 274 5.83 -16.47 -18.28
C LEU A 274 4.44 -16.24 -18.85
N SER A 275 4.32 -16.43 -20.16
CA SER A 275 3.11 -16.32 -20.96
C SER A 275 2.12 -17.43 -20.65
N THR A 276 2.00 -17.85 -19.39
CA THR A 276 1.06 -18.88 -18.98
C THR A 276 0.80 -18.75 -17.49
N VAL A 277 -0.08 -17.82 -17.15
CA VAL A 277 -1.25 -18.34 -16.43
C VAL A 277 -2.20 -18.80 -17.52
N THR A 278 -2.06 -20.05 -17.96
CA THR A 278 -3.14 -20.71 -18.71
C THR A 278 -4.41 -20.47 -17.89
N LEU A 279 -5.52 -20.14 -18.54
CA LEU A 279 -6.82 -19.91 -17.89
C LEU A 279 -7.09 -20.95 -16.78
N GLU A 280 -6.61 -22.18 -16.94
CA GLU A 280 -6.62 -23.29 -15.98
C GLU A 280 -5.85 -23.05 -14.67
N ARG A 281 -4.60 -22.55 -14.70
CA ARG A 281 -3.80 -22.27 -13.48
C ARG A 281 -4.33 -21.02 -12.76
N PHE A 282 -4.92 -20.10 -13.52
CA PHE A 282 -5.64 -18.92 -13.00
C PHE A 282 -6.93 -19.38 -12.30
N ASN A 283 -7.72 -20.24 -12.96
CA ASN A 283 -8.94 -20.83 -12.42
C ASN A 283 -8.69 -21.70 -11.18
N ALA A 284 -7.53 -22.35 -11.07
CA ALA A 284 -7.14 -23.10 -9.87
C ALA A 284 -6.88 -22.18 -8.66
N LEU A 285 -6.11 -21.10 -8.83
CA LEU A 285 -5.88 -20.11 -7.76
C LEU A 285 -7.16 -19.37 -7.36
N LEU A 286 -8.13 -19.26 -8.27
CA LEU A 286 -9.46 -18.70 -8.01
C LEU A 286 -10.39 -19.61 -7.19
N LEU A 287 -10.11 -20.92 -7.09
CA LEU A 287 -10.87 -21.89 -6.28
C LEU A 287 -10.29 -22.04 -4.87
N GLU A 288 -8.97 -21.91 -4.70
CA GLU A 288 -8.32 -22.04 -3.39
C GLU A 288 -8.56 -20.82 -2.49
N GLY A 289 -8.61 -19.61 -3.06
CA GLY A 289 -8.98 -18.38 -2.33
C GLY A 289 -10.44 -18.31 -1.85
N MET A 290 -11.28 -19.30 -2.19
CA MET A 290 -12.67 -19.38 -1.71
C MET A 290 -12.83 -20.08 -0.35
N LYS A 291 -11.77 -20.64 0.23
CA LYS A 291 -11.84 -21.32 1.54
C LYS A 291 -11.37 -20.47 2.74
N GLY A 292 -10.85 -19.26 2.53
CA GLY A 292 -10.17 -18.50 3.59
C GLY A 292 -10.87 -17.29 4.21
N GLY A 293 -11.97 -16.79 3.63
CA GLY A 293 -12.55 -15.51 4.10
C GLY A 293 -14.05 -15.40 3.88
N GLY A 294 -14.81 -16.02 4.77
CA GLY A 294 -16.24 -15.72 4.98
C GLY A 294 -16.40 -15.03 6.34
N PRO A 295 -17.22 -13.97 6.46
CA PRO A 295 -17.36 -13.23 7.70
C PRO A 295 -18.13 -14.06 8.73
N SER A 296 -17.55 -14.18 9.92
CA SER A 296 -18.26 -14.47 11.17
C SER A 296 -17.77 -13.51 12.23
#